data_AF-A0A819HP91-F1
#
_entry.id   AF-A0A819HP91-F1
#
_cell.length_a   1.000
_cell.length_b   1.000
_cell.length_c   1.000
_cell.angle_alpha   90.00
_cell.angle_beta   90.00
_cell.angle_gamma   90.00
#
_symmetry.space_group_name_H-M   'P 1'
#
loop_
_entity.id
_entity.type
_entity.pdbx_description
1 polymer ?
#
loop_
_entity_poly.entity_id
_entity_poly.type
_entity_poly.pdbx_seq_one_letter_code
_entity_poly.pdbx_strand_id
1 'polypeptide(L)'
;YGIVRFLPEGSYARKNIGYLVAIQCGAKLIFESDDDNFIEDNFIKHLPKISSPNIIPNIAFHGERSSFINIYGSFGHPNMWPRGFPLEQIKNVSEDGWSSLRRNDEHIHAYIQQFLADLHPDVDAIYRLTNSFNLGHIKFNREQTPIALEPFTFSPYNTQNTITYYEAFWGLFLPVTTSFRVCDIWRGFWVQRLLWDIGGRIVFAGPTVKQKRNVHSLFNDMKEEQQMYYESAAFVRFLASWKSSSTSLFENIRSLANSIVKQGFWKSAEEKYLDIWLNDLLSLGYQPPPLINLINKEKRKNKRQRAAVCVTGRLACVNASYFLFEKQLRKRLQCPIDIFYYLSSSVPITPCKCFNITLINSATVHILYAKQNLYYQQWRKSCFINSSLSHNQKEEKFEDMWSQARCYDLVSLYEKQNNVKYKLMVHVEFDSTFVKMPISYERDSPFDVNTTIIFPDNNYTDEINEEFAIGPIQKMSYYMRRWYALQNCSLRSLNLHQQLKSMVELNTSVSFDNETIIHINKSDRC
;
A
#
# COMPACT_ATOMS: atom_id res chain seq x y z
N TYR A 1 20.13 -34.62 -10.02
CA TYR A 1 20.19 -33.15 -9.99
C TYR A 1 21.64 -32.70 -10.00
N GLY A 2 22.03 -31.84 -10.94
CA GLY A 2 23.37 -31.25 -11.04
C GLY A 2 23.68 -30.29 -9.89
N ILE A 3 22.67 -29.56 -9.38
CA ILE A 3 22.88 -28.52 -8.36
C ILE A 3 23.45 -29.07 -7.04
N VAL A 4 23.15 -30.33 -6.70
CA VAL A 4 23.57 -30.99 -5.45
C VAL A 4 25.08 -30.87 -5.20
N ARG A 5 25.90 -30.85 -6.26
CA ARG A 5 27.36 -30.76 -6.18
C ARG A 5 27.87 -29.41 -5.65
N PHE A 6 27.00 -28.40 -5.58
CA PHE A 6 27.35 -27.03 -5.23
C PHE A 6 26.67 -26.54 -3.96
N LEU A 7 25.85 -27.36 -3.30
CA LEU A 7 25.10 -27.00 -2.09
C LEU A 7 25.88 -27.41 -0.83
N PRO A 8 26.38 -26.45 -0.03
CA PRO A 8 27.12 -26.78 1.19
C PRO A 8 26.27 -27.56 2.20
N GLU A 9 26.89 -28.42 3.00
CA GLU A 9 26.24 -29.04 4.15
C GLU A 9 25.84 -27.99 5.20
N GLY A 10 24.74 -28.23 5.92
CA GLY A 10 24.21 -27.28 6.91
C GLY A 10 23.73 -25.94 6.33
N SER A 11 23.70 -25.77 5.00
CA SER A 11 23.21 -24.56 4.35
C SER A 11 21.70 -24.60 4.10
N TYR A 12 21.04 -23.47 4.28
CA TYR A 12 19.62 -23.30 3.96
C TYR A 12 19.31 -23.54 2.48
N ALA A 13 20.27 -23.24 1.59
CA ALA A 13 20.12 -23.47 0.16
C ALA A 13 19.94 -24.96 -0.20
N ARG A 14 20.19 -25.91 0.72
CA ARG A 14 19.92 -27.34 0.50
C ARG A 14 18.44 -27.65 0.32
N LYS A 15 17.52 -26.76 0.71
CA LYS A 15 16.10 -26.87 0.38
C LYS A 15 15.85 -26.98 -1.13
N ASN A 16 16.75 -26.45 -1.97
CA ASN A 16 16.74 -26.66 -3.43
C ASN A 16 16.61 -28.14 -3.83
N ILE A 17 17.25 -29.06 -3.08
CA ILE A 17 17.15 -30.51 -3.32
C ILE A 17 15.73 -31.00 -3.07
N GLY A 18 15.12 -30.57 -1.95
CA GLY A 18 13.76 -30.94 -1.58
C GLY A 18 12.73 -30.48 -2.63
N TYR A 19 12.89 -29.27 -3.17
CA TYR A 19 12.03 -28.80 -4.25
C TYR A 19 12.15 -29.67 -5.51
N LEU A 20 13.37 -30.01 -5.93
CA LEU A 20 13.56 -30.86 -7.12
C LEU A 20 12.98 -32.26 -6.92
N VAL A 21 13.10 -32.84 -5.72
CA VAL A 21 12.45 -34.11 -5.37
C VAL A 21 10.93 -33.99 -5.47
N ALA A 22 10.32 -32.94 -4.91
CA ALA A 22 8.89 -32.72 -5.00
C ALA A 22 8.42 -32.57 -6.46
N ILE A 23 9.16 -31.80 -7.27
CA ILE A 23 8.88 -31.60 -8.69
C ILE A 23 8.99 -32.92 -9.46
N GLN A 24 10.03 -33.71 -9.20
CA GLN A 24 10.22 -35.04 -9.80
C GLN A 24 9.04 -35.98 -9.45
N CYS A 25 8.51 -35.90 -8.24
CA CYS A 25 7.32 -36.63 -7.81
C CYS A 25 5.99 -36.08 -8.39
N GLY A 26 6.04 -35.09 -9.28
CA GLY A 26 4.87 -34.57 -9.98
C GLY A 26 4.13 -33.45 -9.24
N ALA A 27 4.76 -32.79 -8.27
CA ALA A 27 4.15 -31.69 -7.54
C ALA A 27 3.60 -30.61 -8.50
N LYS A 28 2.39 -30.11 -8.18
CA LYS A 28 1.77 -28.95 -8.85
C LYS A 28 1.68 -27.72 -7.94
N LEU A 29 1.93 -27.95 -6.66
CA LEU A 29 1.90 -26.99 -5.58
C LEU A 29 2.99 -27.40 -4.58
N ILE A 30 3.78 -26.45 -4.11
CA ILE A 30 4.74 -26.67 -3.03
C ILE A 30 4.38 -25.72 -1.89
N PHE A 31 4.10 -26.29 -0.73
CA PHE A 31 4.03 -25.57 0.53
C PHE A 31 5.38 -25.67 1.21
N GLU A 32 5.94 -24.53 1.58
CA GLU A 32 7.16 -24.46 2.35
C GLU A 32 6.90 -23.96 3.77
N SER A 33 7.50 -24.66 4.73
CA SER A 33 7.42 -24.35 6.15
C SER A 33 8.80 -24.45 6.79
N ASP A 34 8.92 -23.94 8.01
CA ASP A 34 10.08 -24.13 8.87
C ASP A 34 9.74 -25.03 10.06
N ASP A 35 10.76 -25.52 10.76
CA ASP A 35 10.59 -26.39 11.93
C ASP A 35 9.91 -25.70 13.13
N ASP A 36 9.93 -24.37 13.15
CA ASP A 36 9.32 -23.53 14.18
C ASP A 36 7.92 -22.99 13.83
N ASN A 37 7.36 -23.37 12.66
CA ASN A 37 6.01 -23.00 12.25
C ASN A 37 4.97 -24.08 12.58
N PHE A 38 4.06 -23.78 13.51
CA PHE A 38 2.97 -24.67 13.88
C PHE A 38 1.68 -24.27 13.18
N ILE A 39 1.14 -25.14 12.32
CA ILE A 39 -0.15 -24.92 11.64
C ILE A 39 -1.27 -24.84 12.67
N GLU A 40 -2.09 -23.78 12.59
CA GLU A 40 -3.14 -23.53 13.61
C GLU A 40 -4.28 -24.57 13.55
N ASP A 41 -4.74 -24.89 12.34
CA ASP A 41 -5.98 -25.63 12.11
C ASP A 41 -5.76 -27.02 11.49
N ASN A 42 -4.53 -27.57 11.58
CA ASN A 42 -4.11 -28.82 10.91
C ASN A 42 -4.38 -28.86 9.39
N PHE A 43 -4.57 -27.70 8.76
CA PHE A 43 -4.87 -27.59 7.33
C PHE A 43 -3.98 -26.55 6.67
N ILE A 44 -3.37 -26.91 5.55
CA ILE A 44 -2.58 -25.99 4.72
C ILE A 44 -3.54 -25.22 3.82
N LYS A 45 -3.86 -24.00 4.23
CA LYS A 45 -4.67 -23.08 3.44
C LYS A 45 -3.90 -22.61 2.21
N HIS A 46 -4.57 -22.57 1.07
CA HIS A 46 -4.08 -21.94 -0.15
C HIS A 46 -5.27 -21.33 -0.92
N LEU A 47 -4.99 -20.27 -1.68
CA LEU A 47 -5.95 -19.63 -2.58
C LEU A 47 -5.87 -20.27 -3.96
N PRO A 48 -6.95 -20.25 -4.76
CA PRO A 48 -6.89 -20.72 -6.14
C PRO A 48 -5.80 -20.00 -6.95
N LYS A 49 -5.10 -20.74 -7.81
CA LYS A 49 -4.07 -20.22 -8.73
C LYS A 49 -4.52 -18.97 -9.49
N ILE A 50 -5.77 -18.98 -9.98
CA ILE A 50 -6.43 -17.82 -10.58
C ILE A 50 -7.59 -17.46 -9.67
N SER A 51 -7.45 -16.35 -8.96
CA SER A 51 -8.41 -15.89 -7.96
C SER A 51 -9.22 -14.71 -8.47
N SER A 52 -10.53 -14.72 -8.21
CA SER A 52 -11.43 -13.63 -8.58
C SER A 52 -11.34 -12.45 -7.61
N PRO A 53 -11.83 -11.26 -7.99
CA PRO A 53 -11.93 -10.11 -7.08
C PRO A 53 -12.67 -10.37 -5.76
N ASN A 54 -13.55 -11.37 -5.70
CA ASN A 54 -14.23 -11.71 -4.45
C ASN A 54 -13.31 -12.44 -3.45
N ILE A 55 -12.28 -13.15 -3.94
CA ILE A 55 -11.30 -13.86 -3.12
C ILE A 55 -10.14 -12.94 -2.75
N ILE A 56 -9.66 -12.16 -3.71
CA ILE A 56 -8.60 -11.18 -3.53
C ILE A 56 -9.19 -9.81 -3.89
N PRO A 57 -9.84 -9.12 -2.94
CA PRO A 57 -10.54 -7.87 -3.22
C PRO A 57 -9.62 -6.65 -3.26
N ASN A 58 -8.37 -6.79 -2.82
CA ASN A 58 -7.44 -5.69 -2.65
C ASN A 58 -6.12 -5.91 -3.40
N ILE A 59 -5.62 -4.84 -4.02
CA ILE A 59 -4.29 -4.75 -4.61
C ILE A 59 -3.49 -3.69 -3.85
N ALA A 60 -2.34 -4.07 -3.33
CA ALA A 60 -1.35 -3.18 -2.75
C ALA A 60 -0.53 -2.49 -3.85
N PHE A 61 -0.27 -1.20 -3.68
CA PHE A 61 0.55 -0.41 -4.60
C PHE A 61 1.53 0.48 -3.83
N HIS A 62 2.64 0.84 -4.46
CA HIS A 62 3.65 1.69 -3.85
C HIS A 62 3.35 3.19 -4.05
N GLY A 63 3.87 4.04 -3.15
CA GLY A 63 3.77 5.49 -3.27
C GLY A 63 4.83 6.10 -4.19
N GLU A 64 4.90 7.43 -4.26
CA GLU A 64 5.81 8.12 -5.17
C GLU A 64 7.28 8.09 -4.69
N ARG A 65 7.51 8.07 -3.37
CA ARG A 65 8.85 8.18 -2.76
C ARG A 65 9.53 6.82 -2.61
N SER A 66 8.75 5.74 -2.52
CA SER A 66 9.28 4.38 -2.38
C SER A 66 8.57 3.40 -3.31
N SER A 67 9.34 2.48 -3.91
CA SER A 67 8.80 1.30 -4.60
C SER A 67 8.40 0.18 -3.64
N PHE A 68 8.57 0.39 -2.34
CA PHE A 68 8.25 -0.58 -1.30
C PHE A 68 6.87 -0.32 -0.68
N ILE A 69 6.23 -1.40 -0.23
CA ILE A 69 5.11 -1.35 0.70
C ILE A 69 5.41 -2.23 1.93
N ASN A 70 5.08 -1.73 3.11
CA ASN A 70 5.14 -2.51 4.33
C ASN A 70 3.84 -3.31 4.51
N ILE A 71 3.80 -4.52 3.98
CA ILE A 71 2.56 -5.32 3.96
C ILE A 71 2.01 -5.62 5.36
N TYR A 72 2.87 -5.71 6.39
CA TYR A 72 2.43 -5.95 7.77
C TYR A 72 1.51 -4.85 8.31
N GLY A 73 1.67 -3.63 7.81
CA GLY A 73 0.77 -2.53 8.06
C GLY A 73 -0.67 -2.93 7.74
N SER A 74 -0.94 -3.39 6.53
CA SER A 74 -2.29 -3.81 6.10
C SER A 74 -2.91 -4.91 6.96
N PHE A 75 -2.10 -5.67 7.70
CA PHE A 75 -2.55 -6.71 8.64
C PHE A 75 -2.53 -6.25 10.12
N GLY A 76 -2.51 -4.95 10.37
CA GLY A 76 -2.68 -4.33 11.69
C GLY A 76 -1.39 -3.96 12.41
N HIS A 77 -0.22 -4.12 11.79
CA HIS A 77 1.08 -3.85 12.42
C HIS A 77 1.93 -2.85 11.61
N PRO A 78 1.54 -1.57 11.55
CA PRO A 78 2.24 -0.55 10.76
C PRO A 78 3.62 -0.17 11.28
N ASN A 79 3.84 -0.36 12.58
CA ASN A 79 5.11 -0.07 13.26
C ASN A 79 6.12 -1.23 13.16
N MET A 80 5.79 -2.28 12.41
CA MET A 80 6.62 -3.48 12.24
C MET A 80 6.76 -3.76 10.74
N TRP A 81 7.91 -4.28 10.31
CA TRP A 81 8.17 -4.56 8.90
C TRP A 81 8.71 -5.99 8.72
N PRO A 82 8.45 -6.63 7.56
CA PRO A 82 9.00 -7.95 7.27
C PRO A 82 10.53 -7.89 7.14
N ARG A 83 11.21 -8.99 7.49
CA ARG A 83 12.66 -9.13 7.32
C ARG A 83 13.05 -8.85 5.86
N GLY A 84 14.12 -8.08 5.68
CA GLY A 84 14.58 -7.66 4.35
C GLY A 84 14.04 -6.32 3.88
N PHE A 85 13.11 -5.71 4.62
CA PHE A 85 12.63 -4.37 4.33
C PHE A 85 13.78 -3.36 4.53
N PRO A 86 14.07 -2.49 3.54
CA PRO A 86 15.20 -1.58 3.65
C PRO A 86 14.94 -0.48 4.69
N LEU A 87 15.83 -0.40 5.67
CA LEU A 87 15.72 0.55 6.79
C LEU A 87 15.68 2.00 6.33
N GLU A 88 16.42 2.35 5.26
CA GLU A 88 16.41 3.69 4.67
C GLU A 88 15.05 4.09 4.06
N GLN A 89 14.16 3.12 3.79
CA GLN A 89 12.83 3.37 3.23
C GLN A 89 11.73 3.40 4.28
N ILE A 90 11.99 3.08 5.55
CA ILE A 90 10.97 3.08 6.61
C ILE A 90 10.28 4.44 6.68
N LYS A 91 11.06 5.53 6.65
CA LYS A 91 10.50 6.88 6.64
C LYS A 91 9.65 7.13 5.38
N ASN A 92 10.19 6.87 4.19
CA ASN A 92 9.48 7.10 2.93
C ASN A 92 8.14 6.34 2.88
N VAL A 93 8.13 5.06 3.29
CA VAL A 93 6.90 4.25 3.30
C VAL A 93 5.92 4.68 4.38
N SER A 94 6.39 5.10 5.55
CA SER A 94 5.51 5.66 6.59
C SER A 94 4.79 6.94 6.12
N GLU A 95 5.43 7.71 5.24
CA GLU A 95 4.89 8.95 4.66
C GLU A 95 4.03 8.71 3.41
N ASP A 96 4.44 7.78 2.54
CA ASP A 96 3.68 7.37 1.36
C ASP A 96 2.43 6.56 1.70
N GLY A 97 2.42 5.95 2.89
CA GLY A 97 1.38 5.07 3.36
C GLY A 97 1.92 3.67 3.66
N TRP A 98 1.84 3.26 4.92
CA TRP A 98 2.20 1.89 5.31
C TRP A 98 1.17 0.87 4.81
N SER A 99 -0.05 1.28 4.49
CA SER A 99 -1.05 0.46 3.80
C SER A 99 -1.70 1.26 2.69
N SER A 100 -1.21 1.07 1.46
CA SER A 100 -1.73 1.69 0.24
C SER A 100 -2.39 0.61 -0.61
N LEU A 101 -3.70 0.46 -0.47
CA LEU A 101 -4.48 -0.56 -1.18
C LEU A 101 -5.54 0.07 -2.06
N ARG A 102 -5.81 -0.56 -3.20
CA ARG A 102 -6.91 -0.24 -4.10
C ARG A 102 -7.78 -1.47 -4.33
N ARG A 103 -9.03 -1.24 -4.70
CA ARG A 103 -9.94 -2.32 -5.07
C ARG A 103 -9.38 -3.10 -6.26
N ASN A 104 -9.52 -4.41 -6.19
CA ASN A 104 -9.28 -5.32 -7.29
C ASN A 104 -10.54 -5.45 -8.15
N ASP A 105 -10.38 -5.34 -9.46
CA ASP A 105 -11.44 -5.58 -10.45
C ASP A 105 -11.04 -6.63 -11.49
N GLU A 106 -9.92 -7.32 -11.28
CA GLU A 106 -9.36 -8.31 -12.19
C GLU A 106 -9.13 -9.67 -11.54
N HIS A 107 -9.05 -10.71 -12.37
CA HIS A 107 -8.57 -12.01 -11.90
C HIS A 107 -7.07 -11.95 -11.67
N ILE A 108 -6.63 -12.48 -10.53
CA ILE A 108 -5.24 -12.46 -10.09
C ILE A 108 -4.64 -13.85 -10.24
N HIS A 109 -3.50 -13.93 -10.92
CA HIS A 109 -2.69 -15.13 -11.01
C HIS A 109 -1.79 -15.21 -9.77
N ALA A 110 -2.33 -15.81 -8.69
CA ALA A 110 -1.73 -15.90 -7.37
C ALA A 110 -0.71 -17.05 -7.29
N TYR A 111 0.31 -17.01 -8.15
CA TYR A 111 1.30 -18.08 -8.29
C TYR A 111 2.20 -18.25 -7.05
N ILE A 112 2.37 -17.17 -6.27
CA ILE A 112 3.09 -17.20 -4.98
C ILE A 112 2.18 -16.59 -3.93
N GLN A 113 2.01 -17.29 -2.81
CA GLN A 113 1.15 -16.87 -1.71
C GLN A 113 1.92 -16.98 -0.41
N GLN A 114 2.11 -15.85 0.25
CA GLN A 114 2.75 -15.75 1.55
C GLN A 114 1.66 -15.60 2.61
N PHE A 115 1.50 -16.60 3.47
CA PHE A 115 0.65 -16.46 4.64
C PHE A 115 1.49 -15.96 5.83
N LEU A 116 0.86 -15.17 6.70
CA LEU A 116 1.55 -14.59 7.85
C LEU A 116 1.72 -15.61 9.00
N ALA A 117 2.60 -15.27 9.95
CA ALA A 117 2.87 -16.10 11.12
C ALA A 117 2.61 -15.28 12.39
N ASP A 118 1.71 -15.77 13.25
CA ASP A 118 1.45 -15.15 14.55
C ASP A 118 2.59 -15.47 15.55
N LEU A 119 2.60 -14.71 16.65
CA LEU A 119 3.54 -14.74 17.77
C LEU A 119 4.91 -14.15 17.43
N HIS A 120 5.74 -14.88 16.70
CA HIS A 120 7.12 -14.47 16.37
C HIS A 120 7.33 -14.26 14.86
N PRO A 121 6.58 -13.37 14.18
CA PRO A 121 6.69 -13.18 12.74
C PRO A 121 8.12 -12.94 12.26
N ASP A 122 8.34 -13.14 10.96
CA ASP A 122 9.65 -12.93 10.34
C ASP A 122 9.98 -11.44 10.17
N VAL A 123 10.56 -10.90 11.23
CA VAL A 123 11.13 -9.55 11.33
C VAL A 123 12.65 -9.65 11.48
N ASP A 124 13.36 -8.60 11.07
CA ASP A 124 14.81 -8.55 11.15
C ASP A 124 15.35 -8.44 12.58
N ALA A 125 16.64 -8.73 12.76
CA ALA A 125 17.29 -8.73 14.05
C ALA A 125 17.27 -7.35 14.74
N ILE A 126 17.32 -6.24 13.99
CA ILE A 126 17.23 -4.88 14.57
C ILE A 126 15.87 -4.67 15.23
N TYR A 127 14.78 -5.02 14.56
CA TYR A 127 13.45 -4.96 15.15
C TYR A 127 13.38 -5.84 16.41
N ARG A 128 13.94 -7.06 16.35
CA ARG A 128 13.92 -7.98 17.49
C ARG A 128 14.68 -7.46 18.71
N LEU A 129 15.86 -6.89 18.49
CA LEU A 129 16.70 -6.33 19.55
C LEU A 129 16.05 -5.09 20.20
N THR A 130 15.31 -4.30 19.42
CA THR A 130 14.71 -3.04 19.89
C THR A 130 13.30 -3.18 20.44
N ASN A 131 12.57 -4.25 20.10
CA ASN A 131 11.16 -4.47 20.48
C ASN A 131 10.93 -5.81 21.18
N SER A 132 11.93 -6.30 21.92
CA SER A 132 11.96 -7.65 22.51
C SER A 132 10.75 -8.00 23.38
N PHE A 133 10.18 -7.04 24.12
CA PHE A 133 9.04 -7.25 25.01
C PHE A 133 7.72 -7.53 24.27
N ASN A 134 7.56 -7.06 23.03
CA ASN A 134 6.33 -7.23 22.27
C ASN A 134 6.36 -8.50 21.40
N LEU A 135 7.54 -9.06 21.16
CA LEU A 135 7.70 -10.30 20.39
C LEU A 135 7.08 -11.49 21.12
N GLY A 136 6.44 -12.39 20.38
CA GLY A 136 5.77 -13.57 20.92
C GLY A 136 4.29 -13.37 21.25
N HIS A 137 3.81 -12.12 21.25
CA HIS A 137 2.41 -11.76 21.49
C HIS A 137 1.73 -11.15 20.25
N ILE A 138 2.46 -11.06 19.14
CA ILE A 138 1.99 -10.43 17.92
C ILE A 138 0.88 -11.28 17.30
N LYS A 139 -0.26 -10.65 16.99
CA LYS A 139 -1.36 -11.27 16.27
C LYS A 139 -1.78 -10.39 15.13
N PHE A 140 -1.72 -10.90 13.91
CA PHE A 140 -2.21 -10.18 12.74
C PHE A 140 -3.73 -10.20 12.66
N ASN A 141 -4.29 -9.20 11.98
CA ASN A 141 -5.73 -9.14 11.72
C ASN A 141 -6.16 -10.28 10.79
N ARG A 142 -6.89 -11.26 11.34
CA ARG A 142 -7.44 -12.40 10.58
C ARG A 142 -8.61 -12.02 9.67
N GLU A 143 -9.28 -10.90 9.94
CA GLU A 143 -10.38 -10.39 9.10
C GLU A 143 -9.87 -9.70 7.83
N GLN A 144 -8.57 -9.37 7.77
CA GLN A 144 -7.97 -8.79 6.59
C GLN A 144 -7.98 -9.81 5.45
N THR A 145 -8.67 -9.43 4.36
CA THR A 145 -8.74 -10.24 3.14
C THR A 145 -7.38 -10.29 2.44
N PRO A 146 -7.10 -11.33 1.64
CA PRO A 146 -5.85 -11.44 0.89
C PRO A 146 -5.59 -10.22 -0.01
N ILE A 147 -4.32 -9.85 -0.11
CA ILE A 147 -3.85 -8.66 -0.82
C ILE A 147 -2.81 -9.09 -1.86
N ALA A 148 -3.06 -8.78 -3.14
CA ALA A 148 -2.05 -8.97 -4.20
C ALA A 148 -1.16 -7.72 -4.32
N LEU A 149 0.13 -7.88 -4.62
CA LEU A 149 0.98 -6.73 -4.97
C LEU A 149 0.84 -6.34 -6.44
N GLU A 150 0.71 -5.06 -6.75
CA GLU A 150 0.77 -4.55 -8.12
C GLU A 150 2.19 -4.69 -8.73
N PRO A 151 2.36 -4.86 -10.05
CA PRO A 151 3.69 -4.78 -10.66
C PRO A 151 4.43 -3.51 -10.27
N PHE A 152 5.75 -3.63 -10.16
CA PHE A 152 6.65 -2.56 -9.67
C PHE A 152 6.46 -2.18 -8.20
N THR A 153 5.57 -2.83 -7.46
CA THR A 153 5.47 -2.74 -5.99
C THR A 153 6.20 -3.91 -5.34
N PHE A 154 7.16 -3.61 -4.47
CA PHE A 154 7.95 -4.61 -3.75
C PHE A 154 7.53 -4.68 -2.28
N SER A 155 7.46 -5.90 -1.76
CA SER A 155 7.42 -6.17 -0.33
C SER A 155 8.20 -7.45 -0.09
N PRO A 156 9.12 -7.51 0.89
CA PRO A 156 9.84 -8.73 1.19
C PRO A 156 8.88 -9.89 1.48
N TYR A 157 9.18 -11.05 0.93
CA TYR A 157 8.56 -12.30 1.34
C TYR A 157 9.64 -13.37 1.51
N ASN A 158 9.37 -14.34 2.35
CA ASN A 158 10.32 -15.34 2.74
C ASN A 158 9.86 -16.73 2.27
N THR A 159 10.55 -17.73 2.75
CA THR A 159 10.29 -19.14 2.44
C THR A 159 9.24 -19.76 3.37
N GLN A 160 9.09 -19.21 4.57
CA GLN A 160 8.24 -19.77 5.61
C GLN A 160 6.76 -19.52 5.31
N ASN A 161 5.91 -20.53 5.45
CA ASN A 161 4.46 -20.40 5.25
C ASN A 161 4.10 -19.87 3.85
N THR A 162 4.84 -20.32 2.84
CA THR A 162 4.73 -19.87 1.45
C THR A 162 4.26 -21.00 0.55
N ILE A 163 3.25 -20.71 -0.26
CA ILE A 163 2.73 -21.58 -1.30
C ILE A 163 3.25 -21.11 -2.64
N THR A 164 3.82 -22.03 -3.42
CA THR A 164 4.25 -21.78 -4.80
C THR A 164 3.52 -22.72 -5.74
N TYR A 165 2.86 -22.18 -6.76
CA TYR A 165 2.27 -22.96 -7.85
C TYR A 165 3.31 -23.31 -8.91
N TYR A 166 3.03 -24.37 -9.67
CA TYR A 166 3.86 -24.87 -10.75
C TYR A 166 4.46 -23.76 -11.64
N GLU A 167 3.68 -22.78 -12.08
CA GLU A 167 4.11 -21.68 -12.95
C GLU A 167 5.28 -20.84 -12.39
N ALA A 168 5.48 -20.87 -11.07
CA ALA A 168 6.52 -20.12 -10.37
C ALA A 168 7.64 -21.03 -9.81
N PHE A 169 7.68 -22.32 -10.12
CA PHE A 169 8.71 -23.24 -9.60
C PHE A 169 10.14 -22.85 -9.99
N TRP A 170 10.33 -22.15 -11.11
CA TRP A 170 11.62 -21.56 -11.46
C TRP A 170 12.17 -20.62 -10.38
N GLY A 171 11.29 -19.95 -9.62
CA GLY A 171 11.63 -19.02 -8.55
C GLY A 171 11.86 -19.67 -7.18
N LEU A 172 11.75 -21.00 -7.05
CA LEU A 172 12.07 -21.69 -5.79
C LEU A 172 13.57 -21.68 -5.48
N PHE A 173 14.42 -21.38 -6.46
CA PHE A 173 15.86 -21.34 -6.29
C PHE A 173 16.29 -20.39 -5.16
N LEU A 174 16.89 -20.95 -4.13
CA LEU A 174 17.57 -20.21 -3.08
C LEU A 174 19.03 -19.97 -3.47
N PRO A 175 19.48 -18.70 -3.59
CA PRO A 175 20.87 -18.37 -3.87
C PRO A 175 21.83 -19.00 -2.87
N VAL A 176 22.94 -19.52 -3.37
CA VAL A 176 23.90 -20.32 -2.60
C VAL A 176 25.04 -19.47 -2.03
N THR A 177 25.38 -18.37 -2.70
CA THR A 177 26.54 -17.52 -2.36
C THR A 177 26.24 -16.43 -1.35
N THR A 178 24.95 -16.21 -1.04
CA THR A 178 24.44 -15.30 0.00
C THR A 178 24.41 -15.97 1.38
N SER A 179 24.31 -15.20 2.46
CA SER A 179 24.17 -15.75 3.81
C SER A 179 22.83 -16.47 3.99
N PHE A 180 22.73 -17.29 5.05
CA PHE A 180 21.47 -17.95 5.42
C PHE A 180 20.35 -16.91 5.60
N ARG A 181 20.59 -15.84 6.36
CA ARG A 181 19.57 -14.81 6.62
C ARG A 181 19.25 -13.90 5.42
N VAL A 182 19.97 -13.99 4.30
CA VAL A 182 19.76 -13.15 3.11
C VAL A 182 19.10 -13.92 1.96
N CYS A 183 19.43 -15.20 1.79
CA CYS A 183 19.14 -15.94 0.56
C CYS A 183 17.64 -15.98 0.20
N ASP A 184 16.75 -16.23 1.15
CA ASP A 184 15.32 -16.35 0.92
C ASP A 184 14.64 -15.02 0.61
N ILE A 185 15.05 -13.95 1.29
CA ILE A 185 14.57 -12.58 1.05
C ILE A 185 14.99 -12.10 -0.33
N TRP A 186 16.27 -12.26 -0.68
CA TRP A 186 16.78 -11.78 -1.97
C TRP A 186 16.26 -12.59 -3.13
N ARG A 187 16.05 -13.91 -2.93
CA ARG A 187 15.22 -14.70 -3.82
C ARG A 187 13.87 -14.03 -4.03
N GLY A 188 13.24 -13.58 -2.96
CA GLY A 188 11.95 -12.92 -3.02
C GLY A 188 11.93 -11.76 -4.02
N PHE A 189 12.90 -10.84 -3.95
CA PHE A 189 12.92 -9.67 -4.82
C PHE A 189 13.12 -9.98 -6.31
N TRP A 190 14.09 -10.81 -6.69
CA TRP A 190 14.32 -11.08 -8.13
C TRP A 190 13.19 -11.92 -8.72
N VAL A 191 12.61 -12.85 -7.93
CA VAL A 191 11.43 -13.61 -8.34
C VAL A 191 10.24 -12.69 -8.50
N GLN A 192 9.98 -11.76 -7.58
CA GLN A 192 8.92 -10.76 -7.72
C GLN A 192 9.01 -10.03 -9.05
N ARG A 193 10.21 -9.56 -9.41
CA ARG A 193 10.43 -8.82 -10.65
C ARG A 193 10.05 -9.64 -11.88
N LEU A 194 10.51 -10.89 -12.00
CA LEU A 194 10.23 -11.73 -13.17
C LEU A 194 8.84 -12.37 -13.14
N LEU A 195 8.22 -12.49 -11.96
CA LEU A 195 6.87 -13.01 -11.80
C LEU A 195 5.85 -12.16 -12.58
N TRP A 196 6.08 -10.85 -12.67
CA TRP A 196 5.23 -9.94 -13.43
C TRP A 196 5.29 -10.19 -14.94
N ASP A 197 6.44 -10.63 -15.46
CA ASP A 197 6.64 -10.90 -16.89
C ASP A 197 5.85 -12.13 -17.35
N ILE A 198 5.34 -12.96 -16.42
CA ILE A 198 4.46 -14.11 -16.69
C ILE A 198 3.03 -13.89 -16.21
N GLY A 199 2.69 -12.65 -15.83
CA GLY A 199 1.37 -12.25 -15.32
C GLY A 199 1.09 -12.64 -13.88
N GLY A 200 2.01 -13.34 -13.23
CA GLY A 200 1.90 -13.74 -11.84
C GLY A 200 1.96 -12.56 -10.87
N ARG A 201 1.45 -12.79 -9.67
CA ARG A 201 1.46 -11.85 -8.54
C ARG A 201 1.80 -12.59 -7.26
N ILE A 202 2.44 -11.87 -6.34
CA ILE A 202 2.54 -12.30 -4.95
C ILE A 202 1.29 -11.86 -4.23
N VAL A 203 0.73 -12.76 -3.44
CA VAL A 203 -0.43 -12.51 -2.60
C VAL A 203 -0.05 -12.74 -1.14
N PHE A 204 -0.36 -11.78 -0.29
CA PHE A 204 -0.25 -11.91 1.15
C PHE A 204 -1.63 -12.20 1.74
N ALA A 205 -1.69 -13.11 2.70
CA ALA A 205 -2.93 -13.48 3.37
C ALA A 205 -2.72 -13.61 4.89
N GLY A 206 -3.83 -13.56 5.63
CA GLY A 206 -3.81 -13.59 7.10
C GLY A 206 -3.08 -14.81 7.68
N PRO A 207 -2.82 -14.78 9.00
CA PRO A 207 -1.96 -15.78 9.62
C PRO A 207 -2.60 -17.18 9.60
N THR A 208 -1.79 -18.19 9.30
CA THR A 208 -2.20 -19.62 9.29
C THR A 208 -1.31 -20.50 10.17
N VAL A 209 -0.20 -19.94 10.67
CA VAL A 209 0.75 -20.61 11.54
C VAL A 209 1.08 -19.75 12.75
N LYS A 210 1.47 -20.40 13.84
CA LYS A 210 2.11 -19.77 15.01
C LYS A 210 3.58 -20.10 14.98
N GLN A 211 4.44 -19.09 14.99
CA GLN A 211 5.87 -19.31 15.04
C GLN A 211 6.35 -19.38 16.49
N LYS A 212 6.97 -20.49 16.89
CA LYS A 212 7.63 -20.64 18.20
C LYS A 212 9.13 -20.70 18.00
N ARG A 213 9.74 -19.52 17.89
CA ARG A 213 11.11 -19.36 17.42
C ARG A 213 12.12 -20.17 18.25
N ASN A 214 13.06 -20.79 17.55
CA ASN A 214 14.22 -21.44 18.13
C ASN A 214 15.15 -20.43 18.83
N VAL A 215 15.94 -20.89 19.81
CA VAL A 215 16.91 -20.02 20.48
C VAL A 215 18.04 -19.67 19.52
N HIS A 216 18.20 -18.37 19.23
CA HIS A 216 19.26 -17.85 18.37
C HIS A 216 20.00 -16.68 19.02
N SER A 217 21.23 -16.44 18.60
CA SER A 217 21.95 -15.19 18.90
C SER A 217 21.47 -14.10 17.95
N LEU A 218 20.64 -13.18 18.47
CA LEU A 218 20.12 -12.05 17.69
C LEU A 218 21.24 -11.15 17.13
N PHE A 219 22.39 -11.08 17.83
CA PHE A 219 23.54 -10.32 17.36
C PHE A 219 24.23 -10.98 16.14
N ASN A 220 24.30 -12.32 16.13
CA ASN A 220 24.81 -13.06 14.97
C ASN A 220 23.83 -12.96 13.80
N ASP A 221 22.51 -13.07 14.06
CA ASP A 221 21.47 -12.86 13.04
C ASP A 221 21.65 -11.48 12.39
N MET A 222 21.80 -10.42 13.19
CA MET A 222 22.06 -9.06 12.68
C MET A 222 23.31 -8.97 11.79
N LYS A 223 24.38 -9.68 12.14
CA LYS A 223 25.61 -9.74 11.32
C LYS A 223 25.38 -10.47 9.99
N GLU A 224 24.63 -11.56 10.00
CA GLU A 224 24.29 -12.31 8.77
C GLU A 224 23.30 -11.55 7.88
N GLU A 225 22.48 -10.67 8.46
CA GLU A 225 21.51 -9.81 7.77
C GLU A 225 22.13 -8.53 7.19
N GLN A 226 23.40 -8.24 7.48
CA GLN A 226 24.07 -6.98 7.14
C GLN A 226 23.86 -6.54 5.69
N GLN A 227 23.99 -7.47 4.74
CA GLN A 227 23.82 -7.17 3.32
C GLN A 227 22.42 -6.63 3.00
N MET A 228 21.37 -7.16 3.65
CA MET A 228 20.01 -6.67 3.43
C MET A 228 19.82 -5.23 3.92
N TYR A 229 20.41 -4.88 5.06
CA TYR A 229 20.26 -3.55 5.64
C TYR A 229 20.82 -2.45 4.73
N TYR A 230 21.95 -2.72 4.06
CA TYR A 230 22.63 -1.73 3.22
C TYR A 230 22.24 -1.80 1.75
N GLU A 231 21.87 -2.97 1.23
CA GLU A 231 21.78 -3.18 -0.22
C GLU A 231 20.35 -3.45 -0.73
N SER A 232 19.38 -3.84 0.12
CA SER A 232 18.03 -4.21 -0.35
C SER A 232 17.35 -3.10 -1.18
N ALA A 233 17.50 -1.83 -0.77
CA ALA A 233 16.91 -0.72 -1.52
C ALA A 233 17.59 -0.50 -2.88
N ALA A 234 18.93 -0.58 -2.93
CA ALA A 234 19.69 -0.48 -4.17
C ALA A 234 19.36 -1.64 -5.11
N PHE A 235 19.24 -2.84 -4.57
CA PHE A 235 18.89 -4.05 -5.30
C PHE A 235 17.51 -3.93 -5.94
N VAL A 236 16.49 -3.49 -5.19
CA VAL A 236 15.16 -3.28 -5.73
C VAL A 236 15.11 -2.15 -6.77
N ARG A 237 15.83 -1.04 -6.57
CA ARG A 237 15.94 0.02 -7.59
C ARG A 237 16.53 -0.53 -8.89
N PHE A 238 17.57 -1.35 -8.80
CA PHE A 238 18.13 -2.05 -9.95
C PHE A 238 17.08 -2.97 -10.62
N LEU A 239 16.41 -3.84 -9.86
CA LEU A 239 15.39 -4.76 -10.39
C LEU A 239 14.22 -4.03 -11.06
N ALA A 240 13.76 -2.94 -10.47
CA ALA A 240 12.69 -2.10 -11.02
C ALA A 240 13.09 -1.47 -12.36
N SER A 241 14.37 -1.11 -12.51
CA SER A 241 14.92 -0.53 -13.75
C SER A 241 15.29 -1.57 -14.81
N TRP A 242 15.50 -2.83 -14.41
CA TRP A 242 15.97 -3.90 -15.30
C TRP A 242 14.91 -4.26 -16.35
N LYS A 243 15.38 -4.47 -17.59
CA LYS A 243 14.57 -4.82 -18.76
C LYS A 243 15.31 -5.86 -19.60
N SER A 244 14.54 -6.65 -20.33
CA SER A 244 15.05 -7.58 -21.34
C SER A 244 14.18 -7.54 -22.58
N SER A 245 14.79 -7.84 -23.73
CA SER A 245 14.12 -8.00 -25.03
C SER A 245 13.90 -9.47 -25.41
N SER A 246 14.32 -10.42 -24.58
CA SER A 246 14.10 -11.85 -24.85
C SER A 246 12.63 -12.23 -24.69
N THR A 247 12.19 -13.19 -25.49
CA THR A 247 10.86 -13.79 -25.48
C THR A 247 10.77 -15.03 -24.59
N SER A 248 11.89 -15.47 -24.00
CA SER A 248 11.98 -16.66 -23.15
C SER A 248 12.22 -16.28 -21.68
N LEU A 249 11.40 -16.84 -20.79
CA LEU A 249 11.57 -16.65 -19.35
C LEU A 249 12.96 -17.11 -18.87
N PHE A 250 13.44 -18.25 -19.35
CA PHE A 250 14.71 -18.80 -18.88
C PHE A 250 15.92 -17.98 -19.37
N GLU A 251 15.82 -17.39 -20.56
CA GLU A 251 16.82 -16.41 -21.02
C GLU A 251 16.77 -15.13 -20.17
N ASN A 252 15.58 -14.64 -19.82
CA ASN A 252 15.43 -13.52 -18.90
C ASN A 252 16.01 -13.81 -17.51
N ILE A 253 15.79 -15.01 -16.96
CA ILE A 253 16.37 -15.43 -15.68
C ILE A 253 17.90 -15.41 -15.75
N ARG A 254 18.50 -16.00 -16.79
CA ARG A 254 19.97 -16.00 -16.97
C ARG A 254 20.52 -14.59 -17.14
N SER A 255 19.90 -13.78 -17.98
CA SER A 255 20.32 -12.40 -18.23
C SER A 255 20.21 -11.53 -16.97
N LEU A 256 19.14 -11.69 -16.20
CA LEU A 256 18.97 -11.02 -14.92
C LEU A 256 20.05 -11.47 -13.94
N ALA A 257 20.30 -12.77 -13.78
CA ALA A 257 21.33 -13.27 -12.88
C ALA A 257 22.74 -12.76 -13.23
N ASN A 258 23.11 -12.75 -14.51
CA ASN A 258 24.35 -12.16 -14.98
C ASN A 258 24.42 -10.65 -14.62
N SER A 259 23.30 -9.94 -14.74
CA SER A 259 23.21 -8.53 -14.36
C SER A 259 23.32 -8.33 -12.83
N ILE A 260 22.71 -9.19 -12.02
CA ILE A 260 22.80 -9.18 -10.55
C ILE A 260 24.24 -9.39 -10.10
N VAL A 261 24.95 -10.34 -10.70
CA VAL A 261 26.38 -10.61 -10.45
C VAL A 261 27.24 -9.40 -10.85
N LYS A 262 27.00 -8.80 -12.02
CA LYS A 262 27.73 -7.61 -12.49
C LYS A 262 27.56 -6.40 -11.56
N GLN A 263 26.40 -6.26 -10.93
CA GLN A 263 26.14 -5.21 -9.94
C GLN A 263 26.70 -5.53 -8.55
N GLY A 264 27.28 -6.71 -8.34
CA GLY A 264 27.94 -7.10 -7.09
C GLY A 264 27.01 -7.63 -6.00
N PHE A 265 25.71 -7.78 -6.27
CA PHE A 265 24.77 -8.34 -5.31
C PHE A 265 25.06 -9.85 -5.08
N TRP A 266 25.28 -10.61 -6.15
CA TRP A 266 25.67 -12.02 -6.06
C TRP A 266 27.14 -12.23 -6.40
N LYS A 267 27.74 -13.29 -5.86
CA LYS A 267 29.08 -13.72 -6.27
C LYS A 267 29.02 -14.37 -7.65
N SER A 268 30.13 -14.35 -8.38
CA SER A 268 30.23 -14.87 -9.75
C SER A 268 29.79 -16.33 -9.93
N ALA A 269 29.95 -17.16 -8.90
CA ALA A 269 29.54 -18.56 -8.95
C ALA A 269 28.01 -18.75 -9.05
N GLU A 270 27.21 -17.77 -8.62
CA GLU A 270 25.75 -17.88 -8.58
C GLU A 270 25.13 -18.04 -9.98
N GLU A 271 25.71 -17.39 -10.99
CA GLU A 271 25.25 -17.52 -12.39
C GLU A 271 25.28 -18.98 -12.85
N LYS A 272 26.37 -19.69 -12.54
CA LYS A 272 26.52 -21.11 -12.85
C LYS A 272 25.52 -21.96 -12.07
N TYR A 273 25.30 -21.67 -10.79
CA TYR A 273 24.38 -22.46 -9.96
C TYR A 273 22.93 -22.31 -10.40
N LEU A 274 22.52 -21.10 -10.78
CA LEU A 274 21.20 -20.84 -11.33
C LEU A 274 21.01 -21.50 -12.69
N ASP A 275 22.00 -21.48 -13.58
CA ASP A 275 21.89 -22.18 -14.87
C ASP A 275 21.69 -23.68 -14.67
N ILE A 276 22.43 -24.28 -13.72
CA ILE A 276 22.27 -25.69 -13.37
C ILE A 276 20.89 -25.98 -12.79
N TRP A 277 20.36 -25.09 -11.92
CA TRP A 277 18.98 -25.19 -11.42
C TRP A 277 17.95 -25.23 -12.56
N LEU A 278 18.07 -24.31 -13.53
CA LEU A 278 17.16 -24.26 -14.68
C LEU A 278 17.27 -25.52 -15.54
N ASN A 279 18.48 -26.04 -15.75
CA ASN A 279 18.69 -27.28 -16.50
C ASN A 279 18.14 -28.51 -15.75
N ASP A 280 18.28 -28.54 -14.42
CA ASP A 280 17.66 -29.58 -13.58
C ASP A 280 16.13 -29.55 -13.73
N LEU A 281 15.49 -28.37 -13.71
CA LEU A 281 14.06 -28.24 -13.96
C LEU A 281 13.65 -28.79 -15.33
N LEU A 282 14.36 -28.41 -16.40
CA LEU A 282 14.09 -28.92 -17.75
C LEU A 282 14.21 -30.45 -17.82
N SER A 283 15.23 -31.02 -17.16
CA SER A 283 15.43 -32.47 -17.11
C SER A 283 14.29 -33.22 -16.41
N LEU A 284 13.59 -32.54 -15.50
CA LEU A 284 12.40 -33.05 -14.81
C LEU A 284 11.09 -32.80 -15.60
N GLY A 285 11.19 -32.30 -16.83
CA GLY A 285 10.04 -32.02 -17.69
C GLY A 285 9.29 -30.73 -17.34
N TYR A 286 9.85 -29.88 -16.48
CA TYR A 286 9.27 -28.57 -16.18
C TYR A 286 9.16 -27.72 -17.45
N GLN A 287 7.99 -27.15 -17.67
CA GLN A 287 7.68 -26.29 -18.82
C GLN A 287 7.57 -24.84 -18.34
N PRO A 288 8.53 -23.97 -18.68
CA PRO A 288 8.48 -22.56 -18.31
C PRO A 288 7.25 -21.88 -18.93
N PRO A 289 6.50 -21.06 -18.15
CA PRO A 289 5.38 -20.33 -18.72
C PRO A 289 5.85 -19.29 -19.75
N PRO A 290 5.01 -18.95 -20.75
CA PRO A 290 5.33 -17.93 -21.72
C PRO A 290 5.35 -16.54 -21.07
N LEU A 291 6.16 -15.65 -21.63
CA LEU A 291 6.13 -14.24 -21.25
C LEU A 291 4.84 -13.59 -21.75
N ILE A 292 4.27 -12.69 -20.94
CA ILE A 292 3.15 -11.85 -21.34
C ILE A 292 3.67 -10.50 -21.82
N ASN A 293 3.09 -9.99 -22.90
CA ASN A 293 3.25 -8.58 -23.23
C ASN A 293 2.48 -7.75 -22.21
N LEU A 294 3.18 -7.07 -21.30
CA LEU A 294 2.59 -6.10 -20.36
C LEU A 294 2.04 -4.85 -21.08
N ILE A 295 2.17 -4.77 -22.40
CA ILE A 295 1.61 -3.72 -23.24
C ILE A 295 0.17 -4.12 -23.60
N ASN A 296 -0.78 -3.30 -23.15
CA ASN A 296 -2.23 -3.35 -23.41
C ASN A 296 -3.05 -4.31 -22.53
N LYS A 297 -3.25 -3.93 -21.26
CA LYS A 297 -4.61 -4.01 -20.71
C LYS A 297 -5.36 -2.74 -21.15
N GLU A 298 -6.12 -2.87 -22.23
CA GLU A 298 -7.13 -1.87 -22.59
C GLU A 298 -8.01 -1.59 -21.38
N LYS A 299 -7.96 -0.34 -20.92
CA LYS A 299 -8.76 0.18 -19.82
C LYS A 299 -10.23 0.17 -20.23
N ARG A 300 -10.94 -0.93 -19.97
CA ARG A 300 -12.40 -0.91 -19.96
C ARG A 300 -12.87 -0.43 -18.58
N LYS A 301 -13.06 0.87 -18.43
CA LYS A 301 -14.10 1.40 -17.54
C LYS A 301 -14.82 2.55 -18.23
N ASN A 302 -16.14 2.44 -18.25
CA ASN A 302 -17.06 3.32 -18.98
C ASN A 302 -16.79 4.80 -18.71
N LYS A 303 -16.91 5.64 -19.76
CA LYS A 303 -17.01 7.12 -19.71
C LYS A 303 -18.29 7.60 -19.00
N ARG A 304 -18.68 7.01 -17.88
CA ARG A 304 -19.77 7.52 -17.06
C ARG A 304 -19.24 8.62 -16.18
N GLN A 305 -20.05 9.66 -16.01
CA GLN A 305 -19.75 10.74 -15.08
C GLN A 305 -19.81 10.18 -13.66
N ARG A 306 -18.73 10.33 -12.90
CA ARG A 306 -18.59 9.83 -11.52
C ARG A 306 -18.28 10.97 -10.57
N ALA A 307 -18.51 10.76 -9.29
CA ALA A 307 -18.01 11.61 -8.23
C ALA A 307 -16.89 10.91 -7.46
N ALA A 308 -15.84 11.65 -7.12
CA ALA A 308 -14.82 11.20 -6.19
C ALA A 308 -15.15 11.71 -4.79
N VAL A 309 -15.04 10.85 -3.79
CA VAL A 309 -15.25 11.20 -2.38
C VAL A 309 -13.93 10.95 -1.67
N CYS A 310 -13.27 12.03 -1.28
CA CYS A 310 -12.09 11.99 -0.45
C CYS A 310 -12.47 12.07 1.02
N VAL A 311 -12.00 11.11 1.81
CA VAL A 311 -12.18 11.12 3.25
C VAL A 311 -10.84 11.14 3.96
N THR A 312 -10.65 12.17 4.79
CA THR A 312 -9.43 12.41 5.57
C THR A 312 -9.70 12.35 7.07
N GLY A 313 -8.63 12.40 7.85
CA GLY A 313 -8.68 12.42 9.30
C GLY A 313 -8.02 11.18 9.90
N ARG A 314 -8.39 10.85 11.13
CA ARG A 314 -7.70 9.83 11.93
C ARG A 314 -8.44 8.51 11.90
N LEU A 315 -7.67 7.44 11.69
CA LEU A 315 -8.20 6.08 11.62
C LEU A 315 -8.95 5.67 12.91
N ALA A 316 -8.46 6.10 14.07
CA ALA A 316 -9.07 5.83 15.38
C ALA A 316 -10.39 6.58 15.63
N CYS A 317 -10.80 7.46 14.73
CA CYS A 317 -12.02 8.28 14.84
C CYS A 317 -13.08 7.89 13.79
N VAL A 318 -12.85 6.83 12.99
CA VAL A 318 -13.82 6.35 11.99
C VAL A 318 -15.06 5.77 12.69
N ASN A 319 -16.19 6.49 12.59
CA ASN A 319 -17.44 6.16 13.28
C ASN A 319 -18.46 5.43 12.37
N ALA A 320 -19.29 4.57 12.96
CA ALA A 320 -20.43 3.91 12.32
C ALA A 320 -21.43 4.90 11.68
N SER A 321 -21.56 6.13 12.20
CA SER A 321 -22.39 7.18 11.59
C SER A 321 -22.01 7.49 10.13
N TYR A 322 -20.77 7.21 9.73
CA TYR A 322 -20.32 7.32 8.34
C TYR A 322 -21.15 6.47 7.39
N PHE A 323 -21.56 5.26 7.79
CA PHE A 323 -22.37 4.40 6.94
C PHE A 323 -23.72 5.05 6.58
N LEU A 324 -24.33 5.75 7.55
CA LEU A 324 -25.57 6.48 7.32
C LEU A 324 -25.35 7.61 6.30
N PHE A 325 -24.29 8.38 6.46
CA PHE A 325 -23.92 9.43 5.52
C PHE A 325 -23.56 8.89 4.14
N GLU A 326 -22.73 7.85 4.04
CA GLU A 326 -22.36 7.23 2.76
C GLU A 326 -23.62 6.78 2.01
N LYS A 327 -24.57 6.14 2.72
CA LYS A 327 -25.86 5.74 2.17
C LYS A 327 -26.67 6.94 1.70
N GLN A 328 -26.68 8.05 2.43
CA GLN A 328 -27.37 9.28 2.04
C GLN A 328 -26.70 9.97 0.84
N LEU A 329 -25.37 10.07 0.84
CA LEU A 329 -24.55 10.63 -0.23
C LEU A 329 -24.79 9.87 -1.54
N ARG A 330 -24.75 8.53 -1.49
CA ARG A 330 -25.07 7.66 -2.64
C ARG A 330 -26.49 7.88 -3.17
N LYS A 331 -27.48 8.01 -2.28
CA LYS A 331 -28.88 8.29 -2.68
C LYS A 331 -29.03 9.64 -3.39
N ARG A 332 -28.22 10.64 -3.02
CA ARG A 332 -28.35 12.01 -3.52
C ARG A 332 -27.53 12.30 -4.77
N LEU A 333 -26.29 11.83 -4.85
CA LEU A 333 -25.45 12.04 -6.04
C LEU A 333 -26.02 11.33 -7.27
N GLN A 334 -26.81 10.26 -7.08
CA GLN A 334 -27.47 9.48 -8.14
C GLN A 334 -26.56 9.00 -9.28
N CYS A 335 -25.25 9.06 -9.07
CA CYS A 335 -24.22 8.62 -9.98
C CYS A 335 -23.23 7.71 -9.23
N PRO A 336 -22.44 6.88 -9.94
CA PRO A 336 -21.45 6.03 -9.28
C PRO A 336 -20.40 6.90 -8.57
N ILE A 337 -20.13 6.57 -7.31
CA ILE A 337 -19.10 7.22 -6.49
C ILE A 337 -17.91 6.29 -6.30
N ASP A 338 -16.71 6.87 -6.30
CA ASP A 338 -15.48 6.23 -5.85
C ASP A 338 -15.02 6.88 -4.55
N ILE A 339 -14.68 6.06 -3.56
CA ILE A 339 -14.31 6.52 -2.22
C ILE A 339 -12.80 6.33 -2.02
N PHE A 340 -12.13 7.40 -1.60
CA PHE A 340 -10.70 7.47 -1.37
C PHE A 340 -10.48 7.80 0.11
N TYR A 341 -9.92 6.87 0.86
CA TYR A 341 -9.53 7.10 2.25
C TYR A 341 -8.06 7.47 2.31
N TYR A 342 -7.76 8.56 2.99
CA TYR A 342 -6.38 8.99 3.27
C TYR A 342 -6.28 9.32 4.75
N LEU A 343 -6.01 8.29 5.56
CA LEU A 343 -6.21 8.34 7.01
C LEU A 343 -4.89 8.24 7.77
N SER A 344 -4.76 9.09 8.78
CA SER A 344 -3.63 9.07 9.70
C SER A 344 -3.80 7.96 10.74
N SER A 345 -2.70 7.27 11.03
CA SER A 345 -2.59 6.34 12.15
C SER A 345 -2.23 7.02 13.48
N SER A 346 -2.08 8.35 13.48
CA SER A 346 -1.86 9.15 14.69
C SER A 346 -2.91 8.88 15.75
N VAL A 347 -2.46 8.67 17.00
CA VAL A 347 -3.34 8.62 18.16
C VAL A 347 -3.88 10.04 18.42
N PRO A 348 -5.21 10.24 18.48
CA PRO A 348 -5.77 11.55 18.72
C PRO A 348 -5.44 12.02 20.15
N ILE A 349 -5.25 13.34 20.33
CA ILE A 349 -5.06 13.95 21.64
C ILE A 349 -6.32 13.81 22.51
N THR A 350 -7.50 13.82 21.86
CA THR A 350 -8.81 13.58 22.46
C THR A 350 -9.26 12.12 22.27
N PRO A 351 -9.90 11.50 23.28
CA PRO A 351 -10.32 10.11 23.17
C PRO A 351 -11.45 9.92 22.14
N CYS A 352 -11.11 9.35 20.98
CA CYS A 352 -12.07 8.80 20.02
C CYS A 352 -12.47 7.37 20.43
N LYS A 353 -13.77 7.05 20.43
CA LYS A 353 -14.32 5.74 20.87
C LYS A 353 -14.76 4.82 19.72
N CYS A 354 -14.22 4.98 18.51
CA CYS A 354 -14.75 4.25 17.36
C CYS A 354 -13.63 3.76 16.44
N PHE A 355 -13.42 2.45 16.39
CA PHE A 355 -12.63 1.80 15.36
C PHE A 355 -13.45 0.68 14.74
N ASN A 356 -13.67 0.75 13.43
CA ASN A 356 -14.21 -0.36 12.68
C ASN A 356 -13.41 -0.56 11.38
N ILE A 357 -12.46 -1.49 11.42
CA ILE A 357 -11.57 -1.79 10.29
C ILE A 357 -12.34 -2.29 9.06
N THR A 358 -13.55 -2.84 9.24
CA THR A 358 -14.38 -3.31 8.12
C THR A 358 -14.83 -2.19 7.19
N LEU A 359 -14.84 -0.92 7.63
CA LEU A 359 -15.16 0.22 6.75
C LEU A 359 -14.13 0.42 5.64
N ILE A 360 -12.86 0.09 5.86
CA ILE A 360 -11.78 0.29 4.90
C ILE A 360 -11.97 -0.58 3.64
N ASN A 361 -12.61 -1.73 3.80
CA ASN A 361 -12.82 -2.70 2.72
C ASN A 361 -13.86 -2.24 1.68
N SER A 362 -14.66 -1.19 1.94
CA SER A 362 -15.60 -0.64 0.96
C SER A 362 -14.98 0.41 0.03
N ALA A 363 -13.77 0.90 0.36
CA ALA A 363 -13.11 1.98 -0.36
C ALA A 363 -12.65 1.55 -1.77
N THR A 364 -12.63 2.50 -2.71
CA THR A 364 -12.00 2.31 -4.02
C THR A 364 -10.48 2.32 -3.87
N VAL A 365 -9.95 3.24 -3.06
CA VAL A 365 -8.55 3.31 -2.65
C VAL A 365 -8.51 3.69 -1.18
N HIS A 366 -7.61 3.09 -0.41
CA HIS A 366 -7.29 3.56 0.93
C HIS A 366 -5.78 3.62 1.15
N ILE A 367 -5.34 4.68 1.81
CA ILE A 367 -3.98 4.89 2.27
C ILE A 367 -4.02 5.16 3.77
N LEU A 368 -3.25 4.37 4.52
CA LEU A 368 -3.00 4.59 5.94
C LEU A 368 -1.56 5.07 6.11
N TYR A 369 -1.36 6.25 6.69
CA TYR A 369 -0.04 6.89 6.83
C TYR A 369 0.30 7.18 8.31
N ALA A 370 1.59 7.37 8.61
CA ALA A 370 2.06 7.73 9.96
C ALA A 370 2.05 9.25 10.18
N LYS A 371 1.96 9.70 11.45
CA LYS A 371 1.97 11.14 11.80
C LYS A 371 3.08 11.86 11.03
N GLN A 372 2.70 12.86 10.25
CA GLN A 372 3.67 13.65 9.51
C GLN A 372 4.26 14.72 10.42
N ASN A 373 5.59 14.76 10.55
CA ASN A 373 6.26 15.89 11.20
C ASN A 373 6.44 17.04 10.20
N LEU A 374 5.34 17.74 9.93
CA LEU A 374 5.27 18.79 8.92
C LEU A 374 5.88 20.12 9.37
N TYR A 375 6.06 20.33 10.68
CA TYR A 375 6.55 21.60 11.23
C TYR A 375 8.05 21.80 10.99
N TYR A 376 8.86 20.74 11.02
CA TYR A 376 10.31 20.82 10.86
C TYR A 376 10.79 20.80 9.40
N GLN A 377 9.95 20.34 8.46
CA GLN A 377 10.31 20.29 7.04
C GLN A 377 9.88 21.60 6.34
N GLN A 378 10.80 22.56 6.25
CA GLN A 378 10.77 23.69 5.31
C GLN A 378 9.74 24.82 5.52
N TRP A 379 9.31 25.12 6.75
CA TRP A 379 8.51 26.34 6.98
C TRP A 379 9.34 27.51 7.49
N ARG A 380 9.35 28.61 6.73
CA ARG A 380 9.75 29.92 7.25
C ARG A 380 8.72 30.28 8.32
N LYS A 381 9.15 30.52 9.56
CA LYS A 381 8.32 30.94 10.71
C LYS A 381 7.37 32.14 10.45
N SER A 382 7.45 32.77 9.27
CA SER A 382 6.76 34.01 8.90
C SER A 382 5.31 33.89 8.43
N CYS A 383 4.84 32.72 7.97
CA CYS A 383 3.45 32.59 7.47
C CYS A 383 2.38 32.65 8.59
N PHE A 384 2.75 32.33 9.83
CA PHE A 384 1.83 32.13 10.97
C PHE A 384 2.01 33.16 12.10
N ILE A 385 2.74 34.25 11.84
CA ILE A 385 3.09 35.25 12.87
C ILE A 385 1.84 35.76 13.62
N ASN A 386 0.68 35.80 12.96
CA ASN A 386 -0.55 36.42 13.47
C ASN A 386 -1.66 35.44 13.88
N SER A 387 -1.41 34.13 14.02
CA SER A 387 -2.47 33.18 14.45
C SER A 387 -2.49 32.98 15.97
N SER A 388 -3.68 32.99 16.59
CA SER A 388 -3.92 32.69 18.01
C SER A 388 -3.79 31.20 18.39
N LEU A 389 -3.64 30.31 17.40
CA LEU A 389 -3.54 28.86 17.64
C LEU A 389 -2.27 28.48 18.42
N SER A 390 -2.44 27.55 19.36
CA SER A 390 -1.32 26.90 20.06
C SER A 390 -0.46 26.08 19.08
N HIS A 391 0.73 25.66 19.53
CA HIS A 391 1.64 24.88 18.69
C HIS A 391 1.01 23.56 18.24
N ASN A 392 0.38 22.81 19.15
CA ASN A 392 -0.26 21.54 18.83
C ASN A 392 -1.44 21.71 17.86
N GLN A 393 -2.27 22.74 18.05
CA GLN A 393 -3.39 23.04 17.15
C GLN A 393 -2.91 23.40 15.73
N LYS A 394 -1.76 24.08 15.61
CA LYS A 394 -1.14 24.35 14.31
C LYS A 394 -0.69 23.05 13.63
N GLU A 395 -0.02 22.16 14.35
CA GLU A 395 0.42 20.88 13.81
C GLU A 395 -0.75 20.03 13.28
N GLU A 396 -1.83 19.93 14.05
CA GLU A 396 -3.02 19.18 13.64
C GLU A 396 -3.63 19.78 12.37
N LYS A 397 -3.86 21.10 12.34
CA LYS A 397 -4.40 21.80 11.17
C LYS A 397 -3.56 21.58 9.91
N PHE A 398 -2.25 21.55 10.06
CA PHE A 398 -1.33 21.29 8.95
C PHE A 398 -1.40 19.85 8.45
N GLU A 399 -1.49 18.89 9.36
CA GLU A 399 -1.67 17.48 9.01
C GLU A 399 -2.97 17.28 8.21
N ASP A 400 -4.04 17.94 8.61
CA ASP A 400 -5.34 17.88 7.93
C ASP A 400 -5.25 18.49 6.52
N MET A 401 -4.72 19.70 6.39
CA MET A 401 -4.53 20.35 5.09
C MET A 401 -3.61 19.54 4.16
N TRP A 402 -2.55 18.93 4.69
CA TRP A 402 -1.66 18.07 3.93
C TRP A 402 -2.40 16.81 3.44
N SER A 403 -3.18 16.18 4.31
CA SER A 403 -3.96 14.99 3.99
C SER A 403 -4.99 15.28 2.89
N GLN A 404 -5.64 16.45 2.92
CA GLN A 404 -6.55 16.93 1.89
C GLN A 404 -5.84 17.05 0.54
N ALA A 405 -4.67 17.68 0.50
CA ALA A 405 -3.90 17.86 -0.73
C ALA A 405 -3.46 16.53 -1.33
N ARG A 406 -2.93 15.61 -0.49
CA ARG A 406 -2.50 14.28 -0.93
C ARG A 406 -3.65 13.43 -1.43
N CYS A 407 -4.81 13.51 -0.80
CA CYS A 407 -5.99 12.80 -1.25
C CYS A 407 -6.51 13.32 -2.59
N TYR A 408 -6.47 14.64 -2.84
CA TYR A 408 -6.78 15.20 -4.17
C TYR A 408 -5.79 14.71 -5.24
N ASP A 409 -4.50 14.72 -4.93
CA ASP A 409 -3.46 14.23 -5.85
C ASP A 409 -3.65 12.74 -6.16
N LEU A 410 -4.04 11.93 -5.16
CA LEU A 410 -4.36 10.51 -5.32
C LEU A 410 -5.55 10.29 -6.27
N VAL A 411 -6.63 11.06 -6.10
CA VAL A 411 -7.79 11.01 -7.01
C VAL A 411 -7.37 11.37 -8.43
N SER A 412 -6.57 12.41 -8.60
CA SER A 412 -6.08 12.86 -9.92
C SER A 412 -5.19 11.81 -10.59
N LEU A 413 -4.34 11.14 -9.80
CA LEU A 413 -3.51 10.03 -10.28
C LEU A 413 -4.38 8.84 -10.70
N TYR A 414 -5.33 8.45 -9.87
CA TYR A 414 -6.26 7.35 -10.15
C TYR A 414 -7.10 7.64 -11.40
N GLU A 415 -7.56 8.87 -11.59
CA GLU A 415 -8.30 9.34 -12.77
C GLU A 415 -7.49 9.07 -14.06
N LYS A 416 -6.22 9.49 -14.08
CA LYS A 416 -5.30 9.28 -15.21
C LYS A 416 -4.95 7.80 -15.43
N GLN A 417 -4.64 7.09 -14.35
CA GLN A 417 -4.23 5.68 -14.41
C GLN A 417 -5.38 4.77 -14.84
N ASN A 418 -6.62 5.06 -14.46
CA ASN A 418 -7.77 4.21 -14.75
C ASN A 418 -8.67 4.74 -15.88
N ASN A 419 -8.31 5.88 -16.49
CA ASN A 419 -9.09 6.56 -17.53
C ASN A 419 -10.54 6.81 -17.09
N VAL A 420 -10.69 7.20 -15.83
CA VAL A 420 -11.97 7.64 -15.25
C VAL A 420 -12.11 9.14 -15.51
N LYS A 421 -13.34 9.68 -15.50
CA LYS A 421 -13.56 11.13 -15.53
C LYS A 421 -14.50 11.51 -14.38
N TYR A 422 -13.95 12.19 -13.39
CA TYR A 422 -14.72 12.72 -12.28
C TYR A 422 -15.24 14.11 -12.65
N LYS A 423 -16.53 14.36 -12.38
CA LYS A 423 -17.11 15.71 -12.50
C LYS A 423 -17.07 16.44 -11.17
N LEU A 424 -17.42 15.71 -10.12
CA LEU A 424 -17.62 16.23 -8.78
C LEU A 424 -16.58 15.62 -7.84
N MET A 425 -16.12 16.45 -6.90
CA MET A 425 -15.27 16.03 -5.81
C MET A 425 -15.93 16.43 -4.49
N VAL A 426 -16.03 15.46 -3.58
CA VAL A 426 -16.53 15.64 -2.21
C VAL A 426 -15.34 15.44 -1.28
N HIS A 427 -15.10 16.37 -0.38
CA HIS A 427 -14.17 16.22 0.74
C HIS A 427 -14.96 16.09 2.03
N VAL A 428 -14.53 15.16 2.89
CA VAL A 428 -15.14 14.86 4.19
C VAL A 428 -14.02 14.54 5.19
N GLU A 429 -14.10 15.06 6.41
CA GLU A 429 -13.19 14.74 7.51
C GLU A 429 -13.90 13.96 8.63
N PHE A 430 -13.18 13.02 9.27
CA PHE A 430 -13.76 12.10 10.28
C PHE A 430 -13.79 12.62 11.71
N ASP A 431 -13.11 13.72 12.05
CA ASP A 431 -13.04 14.16 13.45
C ASP A 431 -14.42 14.66 13.96
N SER A 432 -14.58 14.70 15.30
CA SER A 432 -15.80 14.70 16.16
C SER A 432 -17.12 15.39 15.73
N THR A 433 -17.18 16.12 14.62
CA THR A 433 -18.28 16.95 14.13
C THR A 433 -19.19 16.20 13.14
N PHE A 434 -18.78 15.04 12.62
CA PHE A 434 -19.63 14.21 11.74
C PHE A 434 -20.98 13.81 12.37
N VAL A 435 -21.03 13.71 13.70
CA VAL A 435 -22.25 13.42 14.48
C VAL A 435 -23.21 14.63 14.51
N LYS A 436 -22.72 15.84 14.21
CA LYS A 436 -23.47 17.10 14.25
C LYS A 436 -24.04 17.52 12.90
N MET A 437 -23.72 16.83 11.80
CA MET A 437 -24.34 17.11 10.50
C MET A 437 -25.83 16.67 10.51
N PRO A 438 -26.78 17.58 10.27
CA PRO A 438 -28.20 17.24 10.24
C PRO A 438 -28.55 16.25 9.12
N ILE A 439 -29.53 15.39 9.35
CA ILE A 439 -29.94 14.28 8.48
C ILE A 439 -30.90 14.73 7.34
N SER A 440 -31.19 16.02 7.19
CA SER A 440 -32.15 16.57 6.22
C SER A 440 -31.73 17.93 5.66
N TYR A 441 -31.94 18.15 4.35
CA TYR A 441 -31.42 19.29 3.58
C TYR A 441 -32.49 19.78 2.56
N GLU A 442 -32.82 21.08 2.47
CA GLU A 442 -33.62 21.82 1.45
C GLU A 442 -33.04 23.22 1.03
N ARG A 443 -32.65 23.46 -0.23
CA ARG A 443 -32.05 24.76 -0.68
C ARG A 443 -33.05 25.50 -1.57
N ASP A 444 -33.20 26.81 -1.38
CA ASP A 444 -34.06 27.65 -2.21
C ASP A 444 -33.45 28.01 -3.59
N SER A 445 -32.11 28.02 -3.73
CA SER A 445 -31.38 28.45 -4.94
C SER A 445 -30.65 27.30 -5.67
N PRO A 446 -30.55 27.32 -7.02
CA PRO A 446 -29.91 26.24 -7.79
C PRO A 446 -28.40 26.17 -7.55
N PHE A 447 -27.87 24.96 -7.34
CA PHE A 447 -26.42 24.69 -7.27
C PHE A 447 -25.89 24.32 -8.64
N ASP A 448 -24.93 25.11 -9.15
CA ASP A 448 -24.22 24.78 -10.38
C ASP A 448 -22.96 23.95 -10.08
N VAL A 449 -23.05 22.66 -10.35
CA VAL A 449 -21.97 21.67 -10.20
C VAL A 449 -20.74 21.97 -11.05
N ASN A 450 -20.81 22.90 -12.00
CA ASN A 450 -19.72 23.24 -12.90
C ASN A 450 -18.93 24.47 -12.45
N THR A 451 -19.49 25.33 -11.59
CA THR A 451 -18.89 26.64 -11.32
C THR A 451 -18.66 26.96 -9.84
N THR A 452 -19.37 26.31 -8.91
CA THR A 452 -19.38 26.72 -7.50
C THR A 452 -18.86 25.64 -6.55
N ILE A 453 -18.08 26.06 -5.54
CA ILE A 453 -17.75 25.23 -4.37
C ILE A 453 -18.69 25.61 -3.23
N ILE A 454 -19.24 24.61 -2.55
CA ILE A 454 -20.11 24.80 -1.39
C ILE A 454 -19.38 24.44 -0.10
N PHE A 455 -19.55 25.30 0.90
CA PHE A 455 -19.17 25.06 2.29
C PHE A 455 -20.42 25.08 3.20
N PRO A 456 -20.50 24.19 4.21
CA PRO A 456 -21.41 24.35 5.33
C PRO A 456 -21.15 25.69 6.02
N ASP A 457 -22.18 26.51 6.22
CA ASP A 457 -22.04 27.63 7.15
C ASP A 457 -22.07 27.10 8.59
N ASN A 458 -21.01 27.38 9.33
CA ASN A 458 -21.02 27.21 10.78
C ASN A 458 -21.12 28.62 11.36
N ASN A 459 -22.24 28.93 12.00
CA ASN A 459 -22.53 30.15 12.77
C ASN A 459 -21.50 30.51 13.89
N TYR A 460 -20.32 29.89 13.91
CA TYR A 460 -19.32 30.03 14.97
C TYR A 460 -18.02 30.71 14.55
N THR A 461 -17.71 30.89 13.25
CA THR A 461 -16.53 31.65 12.79
C THR A 461 -16.66 31.99 11.30
N ASP A 462 -16.18 33.16 10.83
CA ASP A 462 -16.11 33.61 9.40
C ASP A 462 -15.23 32.72 8.46
N GLU A 463 -15.01 31.46 8.84
CA GLU A 463 -14.00 30.55 8.33
C GLU A 463 -14.59 29.54 7.32
N ILE A 464 -13.81 29.19 6.31
CA ILE A 464 -14.14 28.08 5.41
C ILE A 464 -14.10 26.78 6.23
N ASN A 465 -15.22 26.07 6.31
CA ASN A 465 -15.28 24.78 6.99
C ASN A 465 -14.36 23.78 6.29
N GLU A 466 -13.38 23.26 7.04
CA GLU A 466 -12.42 22.28 6.52
C GLU A 466 -12.92 20.83 6.61
N GLU A 467 -14.03 20.58 7.30
CA GLU A 467 -14.56 19.24 7.56
C GLU A 467 -15.40 18.70 6.39
N PHE A 468 -15.96 19.60 5.56
CA PHE A 468 -16.75 19.22 4.40
C PHE A 468 -16.69 20.28 3.31
N ALA A 469 -16.49 19.84 2.07
CA ALA A 469 -16.63 20.67 0.89
C ALA A 469 -17.05 19.85 -0.32
N ILE A 470 -17.78 20.46 -1.25
CA ILE A 470 -18.16 19.81 -2.51
C ILE A 470 -18.18 20.81 -3.65
N GLY A 471 -17.73 20.35 -4.81
CA GLY A 471 -17.74 21.17 -6.01
C GLY A 471 -17.14 20.44 -7.22
N PRO A 472 -17.04 21.13 -8.35
CA PRO A 472 -16.39 20.59 -9.54
C PRO A 472 -14.94 20.23 -9.24
N ILE A 473 -14.49 19.06 -9.69
CA ILE A 473 -13.14 18.54 -9.35
C ILE A 473 -12.03 19.55 -9.65
N GLN A 474 -12.11 20.24 -10.79
CA GLN A 474 -11.10 21.24 -11.19
C GLN A 474 -11.03 22.41 -10.22
N LYS A 475 -12.17 22.88 -9.70
CA LYS A 475 -12.24 23.97 -8.73
C LYS A 475 -11.86 23.50 -7.32
N MET A 476 -12.21 22.26 -6.96
CA MET A 476 -11.82 21.65 -5.69
C MET A 476 -10.30 21.56 -5.50
N SER A 477 -9.51 21.62 -6.58
CA SER A 477 -8.04 21.75 -6.47
C SER A 477 -7.61 22.98 -5.66
N TYR A 478 -8.29 24.13 -5.80
CA TYR A 478 -7.95 25.36 -5.06
C TYR A 478 -8.24 25.24 -3.57
N TYR A 479 -9.26 24.48 -3.20
CA TYR A 479 -9.62 24.20 -1.80
C TYR A 479 -8.73 23.10 -1.20
N MET A 480 -8.61 21.95 -1.85
CA MET A 480 -7.91 20.80 -1.26
C MET A 480 -6.39 20.94 -1.28
N ARG A 481 -5.82 21.69 -2.24
CA ARG A 481 -4.36 21.85 -2.39
C ARG A 481 -3.81 23.13 -1.77
N ARG A 482 -4.57 23.78 -0.87
CA ARG A 482 -4.13 24.98 -0.12
C ARG A 482 -2.80 24.77 0.60
N TRP A 483 -2.56 23.55 1.08
CA TRP A 483 -1.28 23.16 1.68
C TRP A 483 -0.07 23.54 0.82
N TYR A 484 -0.09 23.24 -0.49
CA TYR A 484 1.02 23.56 -1.39
C TYR A 484 1.15 25.07 -1.63
N ALA A 485 0.04 25.81 -1.65
CA ALA A 485 0.06 27.26 -1.83
C ALA A 485 0.67 27.98 -0.61
N LEU A 486 0.40 27.49 0.60
CA LEU A 486 0.97 28.04 1.83
C LEU A 486 2.50 27.94 1.90
N GLN A 487 3.11 26.98 1.22
CA GLN A 487 4.58 26.85 1.18
C GLN A 487 5.27 28.11 0.61
N ASN A 488 4.55 28.90 -0.20
CA ASN A 488 5.09 30.10 -0.86
C ASN A 488 4.79 31.42 -0.13
N CYS A 489 3.99 31.42 0.95
CA CYS A 489 3.63 32.62 1.74
C CYS A 489 3.29 33.87 0.90
N SER A 490 2.42 33.75 -0.11
CA SER A 490 2.10 34.84 -1.05
C SER A 490 1.30 35.99 -0.43
N LEU A 491 0.51 35.73 0.62
CA LEU A 491 -0.35 36.73 1.27
C LEU A 491 0.26 37.21 2.60
N ARG A 492 1.04 38.28 2.54
CA ARG A 492 1.73 38.86 3.71
C ARG A 492 0.89 39.96 4.34
N SER A 493 0.08 39.64 5.34
CA SER A 493 -0.57 40.60 6.29
C SER A 493 -1.75 39.98 7.04
N LEU A 494 -2.39 38.98 6.44
CA LEU A 494 -3.61 38.34 6.96
C LEU A 494 -3.30 37.28 8.01
N ASN A 495 -4.26 37.01 8.91
CA ASN A 495 -4.22 35.79 9.72
C ASN A 495 -4.42 34.56 8.82
N LEU A 496 -4.03 33.37 9.31
CA LEU A 496 -4.07 32.14 8.52
C LEU A 496 -5.44 31.91 7.87
N HIS A 497 -6.52 32.04 8.63
CA HIS A 497 -7.87 31.76 8.14
C HIS A 497 -8.27 32.68 7.00
N GLN A 498 -7.98 33.98 7.11
CA GLN A 498 -8.22 34.95 6.04
C GLN A 498 -7.36 34.68 4.80
N GLN A 499 -6.11 34.24 4.97
CA GLN A 499 -5.27 33.83 3.83
C GLN A 499 -5.89 32.65 3.08
N LEU A 500 -6.32 31.61 3.82
CA LEU A 500 -6.94 30.42 3.23
C LEU A 500 -8.25 30.75 2.52
N LYS A 501 -9.09 31.59 3.13
CA LYS A 501 -10.34 32.06 2.54
C LYS A 501 -10.09 32.82 1.24
N SER A 502 -9.18 33.79 1.28
CA SER A 502 -8.80 34.59 0.12
C SER A 502 -8.22 33.74 -1.02
N MET A 503 -7.40 32.71 -0.71
CA MET A 503 -6.85 31.81 -1.73
C MET A 503 -7.93 31.07 -2.53
N VAL A 504 -9.03 30.69 -1.87
CA VAL A 504 -10.15 30.01 -2.52
C VAL A 504 -10.98 31.02 -3.31
N GLU A 505 -11.44 32.10 -2.68
CA GLU A 505 -12.34 33.11 -3.29
C GLU A 505 -11.72 33.84 -4.49
N LEU A 506 -10.41 34.10 -4.48
CA LEU A 506 -9.72 34.74 -5.61
C LEU A 506 -9.79 33.92 -6.90
N ASN A 507 -9.95 32.60 -6.80
CA ASN A 507 -9.82 31.68 -7.94
C ASN A 507 -11.10 30.91 -8.25
N THR A 508 -12.13 30.99 -7.40
CA THR A 508 -13.38 30.26 -7.57
C THR A 508 -14.59 31.04 -7.04
N SER A 509 -15.77 30.74 -7.59
CA SER A 509 -17.02 31.13 -6.95
C SER A 509 -17.27 30.22 -5.75
N VAL A 510 -17.64 30.82 -4.62
CA VAL A 510 -17.92 30.16 -3.36
C VAL A 510 -19.31 30.56 -2.91
N SER A 511 -20.10 29.59 -2.43
CA SER A 511 -21.35 29.88 -1.71
C SER A 511 -21.30 29.25 -0.33
N PHE A 512 -21.60 30.06 0.68
CA PHE A 512 -21.88 29.63 2.04
C PHE A 512 -23.37 29.36 2.15
N ASP A 513 -23.74 28.21 2.70
CA ASP A 513 -25.15 27.86 2.90
C ASP A 513 -25.44 27.77 4.40
N ASN A 514 -26.24 28.75 4.89
CA ASN A 514 -26.60 28.98 6.30
C ASN A 514 -27.29 27.77 6.95
N GLU A 515 -27.85 26.92 6.11
CA GLU A 515 -28.22 25.58 6.44
C GLU A 515 -27.34 24.68 5.56
N THR A 516 -26.66 23.67 6.13
CA THR A 516 -25.79 22.81 5.34
C THR A 516 -26.63 22.01 4.37
N ILE A 517 -26.79 22.51 3.14
CA ILE A 517 -27.83 22.09 2.23
C ILE A 517 -27.30 22.10 0.79
N ILE A 518 -27.34 20.94 0.11
CA ILE A 518 -26.91 20.84 -1.30
C ILE A 518 -27.86 19.92 -2.03
N HIS A 519 -28.79 20.51 -2.77
CA HIS A 519 -29.55 19.81 -3.79
C HIS A 519 -28.88 20.00 -5.14
N ILE A 520 -28.35 18.91 -5.67
CA ILE A 520 -27.93 18.86 -7.05
C ILE A 520 -29.20 18.71 -7.89
N ASN A 521 -29.53 19.75 -8.66
CA ASN A 521 -30.68 19.76 -9.56
C ASN A 521 -30.67 18.55 -10.50
N LYS A 522 -31.83 18.09 -10.99
CA LYS A 522 -31.93 16.96 -11.93
C LYS A 522 -31.01 17.10 -13.16
N SER A 523 -30.80 18.34 -13.63
CA SER A 523 -29.90 18.73 -14.71
C SER A 523 -28.41 18.64 -14.36
N ASP A 524 -28.09 18.74 -13.07
CA ASP A 524 -26.74 18.88 -12.52
C ASP A 524 -26.26 17.58 -11.86
N ARG A 525 -27.11 16.55 -11.78
CA ARG A 525 -26.73 15.19 -11.38
C ARG A 525 -25.65 14.69 -12.35
N CYS A 526 -24.65 13.95 -11.85
CA CYS A 526 -23.84 13.15 -12.77
C CYS A 526 -24.76 12.11 -13.46
#